data_AF-A0A2I0R2K9-F1
#
_entry.id   AF-A0A2I0R2K9-F1
#
_cell.length_a   1.000
_cell.length_b   1.000
_cell.length_c   1.000
_cell.angle_alpha   90.00
_cell.angle_beta   90.00
_cell.angle_gamma   90.00
#
_symmetry.space_group_name_H-M   'P 1'
#
loop_
_entity.id
_entity.type
_entity.pdbx_description
1 polymer ?
#
loop_
_entity_poly.entity_id
_entity_poly.type
_entity_poly.pdbx_seq_one_letter_code
_entity_poly.pdbx_strand_id
1 'polypeptide(L)' 'MLDVDANNLNPLDENLELIGTTSDMTVYEYKDNNQKDSFYEKLVGKSFDFELNYMAVARLLNSKFIDKKFM' A
#
# COMPACT_ATOMS: atom_id res chain seq x y z
N MET A 1 -9.76 -2.17 8.23
CA MET A 1 -10.47 -1.73 7.02
C MET A 1 -9.81 -0.48 6.48
N LEU A 2 -9.09 -0.61 5.37
CA LEU A 2 -8.61 0.53 4.62
C LEU A 2 -9.79 1.05 3.79
N ASP A 3 -10.27 2.26 4.08
CA ASP A 3 -11.50 2.82 3.49
C ASP A 3 -11.20 3.47 2.12
N VAL A 4 -10.44 2.76 1.28
CA VAL A 4 -10.04 3.18 -0.06
C VAL A 4 -9.94 1.95 -0.95
N ASP A 5 -10.25 2.14 -2.23
CA ASP A 5 -10.09 1.08 -3.23
C ASP A 5 -8.61 0.91 -3.55
N ALA A 6 -8.11 -0.33 -3.47
CA ALA A 6 -6.72 -0.67 -3.75
C ALA A 6 -6.28 -0.31 -5.18
N ASN A 7 -7.21 -0.27 -6.14
CA ASN A 7 -6.91 0.17 -7.51
C ASN A 7 -6.53 1.65 -7.61
N ASN A 8 -6.79 2.43 -6.55
CA ASN A 8 -6.36 3.82 -6.46
C ASN A 8 -5.11 4.02 -5.58
N LEU A 9 -4.46 2.91 -5.18
CA LEU A 9 -3.20 2.89 -4.44
C LEU A 9 -2.08 2.42 -5.37
N ASN A 10 -1.52 3.34 -6.14
CA ASN A 10 -0.43 3.02 -7.06
C ASN A 10 0.91 3.12 -6.30
N PRO A 11 1.64 2.02 -6.09
CA PRO A 11 2.92 2.09 -5.39
C PRO A 11 3.90 2.95 -6.21
N LEU A 12 4.68 3.79 -5.52
CA LEU A 12 5.77 4.54 -6.16
C LEU A 12 6.95 3.65 -6.53
N ASP A 13 7.09 2.50 -5.85
CA ASP A 13 8.09 1.48 -6.17
C ASP A 13 7.59 0.60 -7.33
N GLU A 14 8.26 0.69 -8.47
CA GLU A 14 7.95 -0.08 -9.68
C GLU A 14 8.09 -1.61 -9.50
N ASN A 15 8.78 -2.05 -8.45
CA ASN A 15 8.89 -3.47 -8.15
C ASN A 15 7.65 -4.02 -7.42
N LEU A 16 6.75 -3.17 -6.93
CA LEU A 16 5.51 -3.60 -6.27
C LEU A 16 4.36 -3.68 -7.28
N GLU A 17 3.76 -4.86 -7.38
CA GLU A 17 2.57 -5.10 -8.19
C GLU A 17 1.41 -5.55 -7.32
N LEU A 18 0.25 -4.90 -7.47
CA LEU A 18 -0.97 -5.31 -6.78
C LEU A 18 -1.50 -6.63 -7.37
N ILE A 19 -1.49 -7.70 -6.57
CA ILE A 19 -2.02 -9.01 -7.01
C ILE A 19 -3.43 -9.30 -6.50
N GLY A 20 -3.87 -8.61 -5.44
CA GLY A 20 -5.24 -8.76 -4.94
C GLY A 20 -5.55 -7.96 -3.69
N THR A 21 -6.83 -7.82 -3.39
CA THR A 21 -7.30 -7.13 -2.18
C THR A 21 -8.53 -7.82 -1.58
N THR A 22 -8.62 -7.79 -0.26
CA THR A 22 -9.79 -8.20 0.53
C THR A 22 -10.23 -7.04 1.43
N SER A 23 -11.27 -7.24 2.23
CA SER A 23 -11.80 -6.23 3.16
C SER A 23 -10.79 -5.77 4.23
N ASP A 24 -9.83 -6.64 4.55
CA ASP A 24 -8.88 -6.44 5.65
C ASP A 24 -7.44 -6.29 5.20
N MET A 25 -7.08 -6.80 4.01
CA MET A 25 -5.70 -6.87 3.55
C MET A 25 -5.58 -6.68 2.04
N THR A 26 -4.54 -5.98 1.63
CA THR A 26 -4.12 -5.85 0.24
C THR A 26 -2.78 -6.57 0.06
N VAL A 27 -2.66 -7.37 -0.99
CA VAL A 27 -1.48 -8.20 -1.24
C VAL A 27 -0.77 -7.65 -2.47
N TYR A 28 0.51 -7.34 -2.27
CA TYR A 28 1.42 -6.91 -3.32
C TYR A 28 2.48 -7.98 -3.54
N GLU A 29 2.78 -8.28 -4.80
CA GLU A 29 3.97 -9.02 -5.20
C GLU A 29 5.14 -8.04 -5.34
N TYR A 30 6.31 -8.41 -4.81
CA TYR A 30 7.53 -7.65 -5.02
C TYR A 30 8.43 -8.38 -6.01
N LYS A 31 8.64 -7.79 -7.18
CA LYS A 31 9.49 -8.31 -8.24
C LYS A 31 10.96 -8.07 -7.88
N ASP A 32 11.56 -8.97 -7.10
CA ASP A 32 13.01 -9.05 -6.95
C ASP A 32 13.56 -10.23 -7.76
N ASN A 33 14.65 -10.00 -8.50
CA ASN A 33 15.40 -11.06 -9.16
C ASN A 33 16.29 -11.85 -8.18
N ASN A 34 16.50 -11.34 -6.95
CA ASN A 34 17.30 -11.96 -5.90
C ASN A 34 16.46 -12.45 -4.72
N GLN A 35 15.35 -13.15 -4.98
CA GLN A 35 14.45 -13.74 -3.98
C GLN A 35 15.21 -14.58 -2.95
N LYS A 36 15.56 -13.98 -1.82
CA LYS A 36 15.98 -14.68 -0.62
C LYS A 36 14.85 -14.51 0.39
N ASP A 37 14.43 -15.58 1.05
CA ASP A 37 13.36 -15.54 2.06
C ASP A 37 13.61 -14.46 3.13
N SER A 38 14.88 -14.22 3.48
CA SER A 38 15.30 -13.14 4.39
C SER A 38 14.99 -11.70 3.92
N PHE A 39 14.61 -11.51 2.65
CA PHE A 39 14.26 -10.21 2.10
C PHE A 39 12.89 -9.77 2.63
N TYR A 40 11.88 -10.64 2.55
CA TYR A 40 10.53 -10.35 3.02
C TYR A 40 10.48 -10.10 4.53
N GLU A 41 11.27 -10.84 5.32
CA GLU A 41 11.38 -10.61 6.77
C GLU A 41 11.87 -9.19 7.11
N LYS A 42 12.74 -8.60 6.29
CA LYS A 42 13.25 -7.23 6.48
C LYS A 42 12.23 -6.15 6.12
N LEU A 43 11.21 -6.49 5.35
CA LEU A 43 10.14 -5.57 4.96
C LEU A 43 9.03 -5.48 6.01
N VAL A 44 8.99 -6.40 6.98
CA VAL A 44 8.00 -6.37 8.05
C VAL A 44 8.14 -5.08 8.87
N GLY A 45 7.03 -4.35 9.01
CA GLY A 45 6.99 -3.06 9.73
C GLY A 45 7.51 -1.87 8.93
N LYS A 46 7.91 -2.06 7.67
CA LYS A 46 8.20 -0.95 6.76
C LYS A 46 6.92 -0.35 6.20
N SER A 47 7.00 0.90 5.78
CA SER A 47 5.94 1.60 5.05
C SER A 47 6.38 1.80 3.62
N PHE A 48 5.40 1.82 2.71
CA PHE A 48 5.59 2.10 1.29
C PHE A 48 4.80 3.34 0.94
N ASP A 49 5.33 4.11 -0.01
CA ASP A 49 4.69 5.31 -0.50
C ASP A 49 3.86 4.99 -1.74
N PHE A 50 2.69 5.63 -1.81
CA PHE A 50 1.72 5.42 -2.88
C PHE A 50 1.35 6.76 -3.52
N GLU A 51 1.30 6.78 -4.84
CA GLU A 51 0.61 7.80 -5.59
C GLU A 51 -0.90 7.54 -5.52
N LEU A 52 -1.63 8.60 -5.19
CA LEU A 52 -3.07 8.54 -4.97
C LEU A 52 -3.76 9.52 -5.90
N ASN A 53 -4.85 9.09 -6.50
CA ASN A 53 -5.73 10.01 -7.21
C ASN A 53 -6.60 10.81 -6.22
N TYR A 54 -7.23 11.86 -6.72
CA TYR A 54 -8.08 12.76 -5.93
C TYR A 54 -9.16 12.02 -5.12
N MET A 55 -9.79 10.99 -5.70
CA MET A 55 -10.86 10.23 -5.03
C MET A 55 -10.32 9.41 -3.85
N ALA A 56 -9.14 8.79 -4.03
CA ALA A 56 -8.46 8.11 -2.93
C ALA A 56 -8.13 9.07 -1.80
N VAL A 57 -7.50 10.22 -2.10
CA VAL A 57 -7.15 11.21 -1.09
C VAL A 57 -8.40 11.71 -0.34
N ALA A 58 -9.47 12.06 -1.05
CA ALA A 58 -10.71 12.51 -0.42
C ALA A 58 -11.32 11.46 0.52
N ARG A 59 -11.30 10.17 0.14
CA ARG A 59 -11.76 9.08 0.99
C ARG A 59 -10.88 8.89 2.23
N LEU A 60 -9.56 8.85 2.05
CA LEU A 60 -8.60 8.70 3.16
C LEU A 60 -8.72 9.87 4.14
N LEU A 61 -8.91 11.09 3.65
CA LEU A 61 -9.17 12.27 4.48
C LEU A 61 -10.50 12.20 5.25
N ASN A 62 -11.45 11.36 4.86
CA ASN A 62 -12.71 11.18 5.61
C ASN A 62 -12.74 9.88 6.43
N SER A 63 -11.74 9.03 6.29
CA SER A 63 -11.67 7.76 7.02
C SER A 63 -11.40 7.98 8.51
N LYS A 64 -12.09 7.22 9.35
CA LYS A 64 -11.85 7.17 10.81
C LYS A 64 -10.62 6.33 11.20
N PHE A 65 -10.08 5.58 10.24
CA PHE A 65 -9.00 4.61 10.48
C PHE A 65 -7.62 5.13 10.07
N ILE A 66 -7.52 6.43 9.75
CA ILE A 66 -6.28 7.05 9.27
C ILE A 66 -5.94 8.23 10.17
N ASP A 67 -4.72 8.20 10.69
CA ASP A 67 -4.13 9.32 11.40
C ASP A 67 -3.55 10.31 10.38
N LYS A 68 -3.89 11.60 10.53
CA LYS A 68 -3.49 12.65 9.60
C LYS A 68 -2.40 13.48 10.23
N LYS A 69 -1.18 13.35 9.71
CA LYS A 69 -0.04 14.14 10.13
C LYS A 69 0.15 15.31 9.16
N PHE A 70 -0.03 16.52 9.66
CA PHE A 70 0.29 17.75 8.94
C PHE A 70 1.67 18.22 9.44
N MET A 71 2.57 18.56 8.50
CA MET A 71 3.88 19.13 8.79
C MET A 71 3.84 20.65 8.65
#